data_AF-A0A966SI87-F1
#
_entry.id   AF-A0A966SI87-F1
#
_cell.length_a   1.000
_cell.length_b   1.000
_cell.length_c   1.000
_cell.angle_alpha   90.00
_cell.angle_beta   90.00
_cell.angle_gamma   90.00
#
_symmetry.space_group_name_H-M   'P 1'
#
loop_
_entity.id
_entity.type
_entity.pdbx_description
1 polymer ?
#
loop_
_entity_poly.entity_id
_entity_poly.type
_entity_poly.pdbx_seq_one_letter_code
_entity_poly.pdbx_strand_id
1 'polypeptide(L)' 'MYLAAFAREPHSHEQTVAEEYLAKPREDAQGKPLPPDQARRIAYEDLLWALINTKEFLYNH' A
#
# COMPACT_ATOMS: atom_id res chain seq x y z
N MET A 1 -2.37 12.34 0.50
CA MET A 1 -2.82 11.19 -0.33
C MET A 1 -4.17 10.66 0.14
N TYR A 2 -4.31 10.17 1.37
CA TYR A 2 -5.59 9.61 1.86
C TYR A 2 -6.77 10.61 1.79
N LEU A 3 -6.58 11.84 2.25
CA LEU A 3 -7.57 12.93 2.11
C LEU A 3 -7.89 13.26 0.64
N ALA A 4 -6.92 13.16 -0.27
CA ALA A 4 -7.14 13.44 -1.70
C ALA A 4 -7.87 12.28 -2.42
N ALA A 5 -7.71 11.05 -1.92
CA ALA A 5 -8.37 9.86 -2.45
C ALA A 5 -9.79 9.68 -1.88
N PHE A 6 -9.97 9.86 -0.57
CA PHE A 6 -11.20 9.52 0.16
C PHE A 6 -11.91 10.72 0.81
N ALA A 7 -11.39 11.94 0.70
CA ALA A 7 -11.94 13.15 1.33
C ALA A 7 -12.12 13.06 2.86
N ARG A 8 -11.47 12.09 3.51
CA ARG A 8 -11.47 11.88 4.96
C ARG A 8 -10.11 11.43 5.46
N GLU A 9 -9.89 11.52 6.77
CA GLU A 9 -8.72 10.92 7.41
C GLU A 9 -8.86 9.38 7.48
N PRO A 10 -7.74 8.64 7.43
CA PRO A 10 -7.76 7.20 7.62
C PRO A 10 -8.14 6.86 9.06
N HIS A 11 -9.04 5.90 9.24
CA HIS A 11 -9.38 5.37 10.55
C HIS A 11 -8.19 4.62 11.15
N SER A 12 -8.15 4.50 12.48
CA SER A 12 -7.07 3.80 13.19
C SER A 12 -6.85 2.37 12.68
N HIS A 13 -7.92 1.64 12.38
CA HIS A 13 -7.84 0.30 11.81
C HIS A 13 -7.16 0.29 10.42
N GLU A 14 -7.49 1.25 9.57
CA GLU A 14 -6.90 1.36 8.21
C GLU A 14 -5.41 1.72 8.28
N GLN A 15 -5.01 2.50 9.28
CA GLN A 15 -3.60 2.80 9.54
C GLN A 15 -2.84 1.55 9.98
N THR A 16 -3.39 0.78 10.93
CA THR A 16 -2.78 -0.47 11.37
C THR A 16 -2.62 -1.47 10.22
N VAL A 17 -3.64 -1.64 9.39
CA VAL A 17 -3.56 -2.53 8.21
C VAL A 17 -2.47 -2.06 7.23
N ALA A 18 -2.34 -0.75 7.01
CA ALA A 18 -1.29 -0.20 6.15
C ALA A 18 0.11 -0.41 6.75
N GLU A 19 0.29 -0.21 8.05
CA GLU A 19 1.55 -0.44 8.75
C GLU A 19 1.96 -1.93 8.71
N GLU A 20 1.00 -2.83 8.99
CA GLU A 20 1.21 -4.27 8.87
C GLU A 20 1.57 -4.67 7.44
N TYR A 21 0.93 -4.06 6.43
CA TYR A 21 1.25 -4.31 5.03
C TYR A 21 2.67 -3.89 4.66
N LEU A 22 3.12 -2.73 5.15
CA LEU A 22 4.46 -2.19 4.91
C LEU A 22 5.55 -2.97 5.64
N ALA A 23 5.22 -3.61 6.77
CA ALA A 23 6.15 -4.41 7.56
C ALA A 23 6.34 -5.84 7.02
N LYS A 24 5.50 -6.29 6.07
CA LYS A 24 5.62 -7.64 5.50
C LYS A 24 6.94 -7.80 4.73
N PRO A 25 7.76 -8.81 5.06
CA PRO A 25 8.93 -9.14 4.26
C PRO A 25 8.47 -9.57 2.87
N ARG A 26 9.25 -9.17 1.86
CA ARG A 26 8.97 -9.47 0.46
C ARG A 26 10.10 -10.27 -0.11
N GLU A 27 9.77 -11.13 -1.05
CA GLU A 27 10.73 -11.96 -1.75
C GLU A 27 10.93 -11.45 -3.17
N ASP A 28 12.11 -11.70 -3.72
CA ASP A 28 12.38 -11.51 -5.14
C ASP A 28 11.72 -12.61 -5.99
N ALA A 29 11.87 -12.52 -7.31
CA ALA A 29 11.32 -13.51 -8.24
C ALA A 29 11.92 -14.92 -8.08
N GLN A 30 12.98 -15.06 -7.28
CA GLN A 30 13.66 -16.31 -6.98
C GLN A 30 13.35 -16.81 -5.55
N GLY A 31 12.41 -16.16 -4.85
CA GLY A 31 11.99 -16.53 -3.49
C GLY A 31 12.99 -16.14 -2.40
N LYS A 32 13.92 -15.21 -2.67
CA LYS A 32 14.87 -14.73 -1.65
C LYS A 32 14.33 -13.46 -1.00
N PRO A 33 14.49 -13.30 0.33
CA PRO A 33 14.04 -12.09 1.01
C PRO A 33 14.78 -10.87 0.48
N LEU A 34 14.01 -9.86 0.09
CA LEU A 34 14.53 -8.55 -0.29
C LEU A 34 15.07 -7.83 0.95
N PRO A 35 16.07 -6.94 0.76
CA PRO A 35 16.50 -6.03 1.80
C PRO A 35 15.29 -5.25 2.36
N PRO A 36 15.21 -5.03 3.70
CA PRO A 36 14.05 -4.40 4.33
C PRO A 36 13.68 -3.04 3.72
N ASP A 37 14.67 -2.23 3.37
CA ASP A 37 14.46 -0.90 2.77
C ASP A 37 13.83 -1.01 1.37
N GLN A 38 14.26 -2.01 0.59
CA GLN A 38 13.72 -2.24 -0.74
C GLN A 38 12.31 -2.84 -0.67
N ALA A 39 12.09 -3.82 0.22
CA ALA A 39 10.78 -4.40 0.45
C ALA A 39 9.76 -3.33 0.86
N ARG A 40 10.14 -2.44 1.80
CA ARG A 40 9.31 -1.34 2.27
C ARG A 40 9.01 -0.33 1.17
N ARG A 41 10.00 0.02 0.34
CA ARG A 41 9.79 0.93 -0.79
C ARG A 41 8.78 0.38 -1.80
N ILE A 42 8.94 -0.89 -2.19
CA ILE A 42 7.99 -1.55 -3.11
C ILE A 42 6.59 -1.59 -2.48
N ALA A 43 6.50 -1.78 -1.16
CA ALA A 43 5.22 -1.78 -0.44
C ALA A 43 4.52 -0.42 -0.47
N TYR A 44 5.28 0.66 -0.33
CA TYR A 44 4.74 2.00 -0.48
C TYR A 44 4.29 2.30 -1.90
N GLU A 45 5.10 1.94 -2.89
CA GLU A 45 4.78 2.18 -4.31
C GLU A 45 3.52 1.41 -4.73
N ASP A 46 3.38 0.16 -4.29
CA ASP A 46 2.19 -0.67 -4.52
C ASP A 46 0.94 -0.13 -3.80
N LEU A 47 1.08 0.29 -2.54
CA LEU A 47 -0.02 0.93 -1.79
C LEU A 47 -0.47 2.24 -2.48
N LEU A 48 0.48 3.06 -2.95
CA LEU A 48 0.17 4.27 -3.69
C LEU A 48 -0.51 3.97 -5.03
N TRP A 49 -0.01 2.97 -5.76
CA TRP A 49 -0.64 2.50 -6.99
C TRP A 49 -2.08 2.04 -6.73
N ALA A 50 -2.32 1.23 -5.70
CA ALA A 50 -3.65 0.78 -5.33
C ALA A 50 -4.57 1.94 -4.97
N LEU A 51 -4.09 2.92 -4.18
CA LEU A 51 -4.87 4.10 -3.77
C LEU A 51 -5.23 5.02 -4.95
N ILE A 52 -4.31 5.21 -5.89
CA ILE A 52 -4.56 6.02 -7.10
C ILE A 52 -5.55 5.30 -8.02
N ASN A 53 -5.39 3.97 -8.19
CA ASN A 53 -6.27 3.17 -9.03
C ASN A 53 -7.62 2.82 -8.36
N THR A 54 -7.80 3.02 -7.06
CA THR A 54 -9.14 2.87 -6.44
C THR A 54 -10.16 3.89 -6.94
N LYS A 55 -9.76 5.00 -7.60
CA LYS A 55 -10.72 5.83 -8.34
C LYS A 55 -11.25 5.11 -9.60
N GLU A 56 -10.43 4.34 -10.31
CA GLU A 56 -10.90 3.47 -11.41
C GLU A 56 -11.83 2.35 -10.89
N PHE A 57 -11.62 1.85 -9.67
CA PHE A 57 -12.53 0.85 -9.06
C PHE A 57 -13.85 1.45 -8.53
N LEU A 58 -13.85 2.72 -8.08
CA LEU A 58 -15.04 3.42 -7.56
C LEU A 58 -15.92 4.02 -8.67
N TYR A 59 -15.36 4.38 -9.83
CA TYR A 59 -16.10 5.02 -10.93
C TYR A 59 -16.52 4.05 -12.05
N ASN A 60 -16.14 2.77 -11.98
CA ASN A 60 -16.40 1.79 -13.05
C ASN A 60 -17.39 0.67 -12.63
N HIS A 61 -18.37 1.00 -11.78
CA HIS A 61 -19.55 0.15 -11.53
C HIS A 61 -20.85 0.87 -11.84
#